data_AF-A0A7C1NZ58-F1
#
_entry.id   AF-A0A7C1NZ58-F1
#
_cell.length_a   1.000
_cell.length_b   1.000
_cell.length_c   1.000
_cell.angle_alpha   90.00
_cell.angle_beta   90.00
_cell.angle_gamma   90.00
#
_symmetry.space_group_name_H-M   'P 1'
#
loop_
_entity.id
_entity.type
_entity.pdbx_description
1 polymer ?
#
loop_
_entity_poly.entity_id
_entity_poly.type
_entity_poly.pdbx_seq_one_letter_code
_entity_poly.pdbx_strand_id
1 'polypeptide(L)'
;MLISYFDDYARDYEPYKAGAWCYEDGCLYRGLITLHEATGDRRWLDHLTRLVDAQVDADGGLADYRITEFNIDNILPGRALFYLHRLTGEARYLEAAKLLGRQLTHHPR
;
A
#
# COMPACT_ATOMS: atom_id res chain seq x y z
N MET A 1 7.08 8.19 -24.50
CA MET A 1 5.87 8.84 -23.95
C MET A 1 5.89 8.60 -22.44
N LEU A 2 5.77 9.63 -21.60
CA LEU A 2 5.99 9.49 -20.14
C LEU A 2 5.03 8.49 -19.47
N ILE A 3 3.77 8.44 -19.95
CA ILE A 3 2.74 7.51 -19.44
C ILE A 3 3.12 6.05 -19.68
N SER A 4 3.62 5.70 -20.87
CA SER A 4 4.03 4.32 -21.14
C SER A 4 5.20 3.90 -20.27
N TYR A 5 6.13 4.83 -19.98
CA TYR A 5 7.22 4.55 -19.04
C TYR A 5 6.71 4.26 -17.62
N PHE A 6 5.72 5.01 -17.12
CA PHE A 6 5.14 4.73 -15.79
C PHE A 6 4.38 3.40 -15.74
N ASP A 7 3.67 3.07 -16.82
CA ASP A 7 2.96 1.80 -16.97
C ASP A 7 3.96 0.63 -16.95
N ASP A 8 5.02 0.70 -17.76
CA ASP A 8 6.09 -0.29 -17.79
C ASP A 8 6.79 -0.42 -16.43
N TYR A 9 7.15 0.72 -15.81
CA TYR A 9 7.78 0.73 -14.50
C TYR A 9 6.88 0.07 -13.45
N ALA A 10 5.59 0.42 -13.39
CA ALA A 10 4.67 -0.14 -12.43
C ALA A 10 4.44 -1.65 -12.67
N ARG A 11 4.32 -2.06 -13.94
CA ARG A 11 4.17 -3.45 -14.37
C ARG A 11 5.35 -4.32 -13.93
N ASP A 12 6.58 -3.83 -14.12
CA ASP A 12 7.81 -4.57 -13.83
C ASP A 12 8.29 -4.41 -12.38
N TYR A 13 7.63 -3.55 -11.58
CA TYR A 13 7.95 -3.37 -10.17
C TYR A 13 7.56 -4.60 -9.34
N GLU A 14 8.52 -5.05 -8.54
CA GLU A 14 8.33 -6.01 -7.47
C GLU A 14 8.47 -5.30 -6.11
N PRO A 15 7.64 -5.64 -5.11
CA PRO A 15 7.73 -5.08 -3.77
C PRO A 15 9.16 -5.10 -3.22
N TYR A 16 9.58 -3.99 -2.62
CA TYR A 16 10.94 -3.85 -2.10
C TYR A 16 11.18 -4.78 -0.88
N LYS A 17 12.44 -4.90 -0.44
CA LYS A 17 12.85 -5.73 0.71
C LYS A 17 12.27 -7.15 0.67
N ALA A 18 12.28 -7.77 -0.50
CA ALA A 18 11.76 -9.11 -0.74
C ALA A 18 10.29 -9.30 -0.32
N GLY A 19 9.46 -8.26 -0.47
CA GLY A 19 8.03 -8.31 -0.14
C GLY A 19 7.66 -7.73 1.22
N ALA A 20 8.61 -7.35 2.06
CA ALA A 20 8.31 -6.77 3.37
C ALA A 20 7.60 -5.42 3.24
N TRP A 21 6.56 -5.21 4.05
CA TRP A 21 5.81 -3.96 4.10
C TRP A 21 6.73 -2.79 4.47
N CYS A 22 6.91 -1.82 3.56
CA CYS A 22 7.86 -0.74 3.77
C CYS A 22 7.47 0.58 3.09
N TYR A 23 8.08 1.68 3.53
CA TYR A 23 7.73 3.03 3.06
C TYR A 23 8.08 3.28 1.59
N GLU A 24 9.11 2.61 1.05
CA GLU A 24 9.53 2.74 -0.34
C GLU A 24 8.40 2.35 -1.31
N ASP A 25 7.74 1.23 -1.05
CA ASP A 25 6.55 0.79 -1.79
C ASP A 25 5.40 1.79 -1.60
N GLY A 26 5.24 2.32 -0.38
CA GLY A 26 4.24 3.35 -0.08
C GLY A 26 4.36 4.63 -0.91
N CYS A 27 5.59 5.03 -1.28
CA CYS A 27 5.82 6.14 -2.19
C CYS A 27 5.30 5.84 -3.60
N LEU A 28 5.54 4.62 -4.10
CA LEU A 28 5.01 4.17 -5.39
C LEU A 28 3.47 4.12 -5.36
N TYR A 29 2.89 3.59 -4.28
CA TYR A 29 1.43 3.52 -4.12
C TYR A 29 0.79 4.90 -4.20
N ARG A 30 1.41 5.91 -3.59
CA ARG A 30 0.93 7.29 -3.68
C ARG A 30 0.94 7.81 -5.13
N GLY A 31 1.96 7.47 -5.91
CA GLY A 31 2.04 7.81 -7.33
C GLY A 31 0.89 7.17 -8.13
N LEU A 32 0.67 5.87 -7.94
CA LEU A 32 -0.40 5.12 -8.61
C LEU A 32 -1.80 5.65 -8.26
N ILE A 33 -2.05 5.95 -6.98
CA ILE A 33 -3.29 6.59 -6.53
C ILE A 33 -3.49 7.93 -7.24
N THR A 34 -2.45 8.77 -7.28
CA THR A 34 -2.54 10.10 -7.89
C THR A 34 -2.83 10.00 -9.40
N LEU A 35 -2.21 9.04 -10.09
CA LEU A 35 -2.47 8.78 -11.51
C LEU A 35 -3.91 8.29 -11.74
N HIS A 36 -4.41 7.37 -10.91
CA HIS A 36 -5.79 6.90 -11.00
C HIS A 36 -6.79 8.04 -10.76
N GLU A 37 -6.58 8.86 -9.72
CA GLU A 37 -7.45 10.00 -9.42
C GLU A 37 -7.46 11.06 -10.52
N ALA A 38 -6.29 11.34 -11.12
CA ALA A 38 -6.17 12.37 -12.15
C ALA A 38 -6.73 11.93 -13.51
N THR A 39 -6.67 10.63 -13.83
CA THR A 39 -6.98 10.13 -15.18
C THR A 39 -8.27 9.30 -15.25
N GLY A 40 -8.68 8.69 -14.14
CA GLY A 40 -9.72 7.65 -14.12
C GLY A 40 -9.30 6.35 -14.82
N ASP A 41 -8.05 6.20 -15.27
CA ASP A 41 -7.58 5.00 -15.95
C ASP A 41 -7.34 3.88 -14.94
N ARG A 42 -8.13 2.81 -15.08
CA ARG A 42 -8.15 1.66 -14.18
C ARG A 42 -6.80 0.94 -14.07
N ARG A 43 -5.91 1.04 -15.06
CA ARG A 43 -4.60 0.36 -15.01
C ARG A 43 -3.79 0.72 -13.77
N TRP A 44 -3.88 1.98 -13.32
CA TRP A 44 -3.15 2.46 -12.15
C TRP A 44 -3.71 1.86 -10.85
N LEU A 45 -5.03 1.67 -10.79
CA LEU A 45 -5.69 0.96 -9.70
C LEU A 45 -5.34 -0.52 -9.71
N ASP A 46 -5.29 -1.15 -10.88
CA ASP A 46 -4.95 -2.57 -11.01
C ASP A 46 -3.48 -2.83 -10.57
N HIS A 47 -2.54 -1.94 -10.93
CA HIS A 47 -1.17 -1.99 -10.42
C HIS A 47 -1.09 -1.80 -8.92
N LEU A 48 -1.80 -0.80 -8.37
CA LEU A 48 -1.84 -0.55 -6.94
C LEU A 48 -2.35 -1.78 -6.19
N THR A 49 -3.48 -2.35 -6.65
CA THR A 49 -4.12 -3.50 -6.02
C THR A 49 -3.18 -4.71 -6.03
N ARG A 50 -2.56 -5.03 -7.17
CA ARG A 50 -1.59 -6.13 -7.26
C ARG A 50 -0.44 -5.99 -6.26
N LEU A 51 0.13 -4.79 -6.16
CA LEU A 51 1.30 -4.57 -5.31
C LEU A 51 0.94 -4.58 -3.82
N VAL A 52 -0.19 -3.98 -3.44
CA VAL A 52 -0.66 -3.99 -2.04
C VAL A 52 -1.09 -5.40 -1.63
N ASP A 53 -1.79 -6.13 -2.50
CA ASP A 53 -2.25 -7.49 -2.23
C ASP A 53 -1.10 -8.49 -2.06
N ALA A 54 0.07 -8.21 -2.63
CA ALA A 54 1.28 -9.00 -2.39
C ALA A 54 1.81 -8.86 -0.94
N GLN A 55 1.39 -7.82 -0.21
CA GLN A 55 1.85 -7.52 1.15
C GLN A 55 0.74 -7.56 2.21
N VAL A 56 -0.52 -7.75 1.80
CA VAL A 56 -1.71 -7.79 2.67
C VAL A 56 -2.39 -9.14 2.53
N ASP A 57 -2.41 -9.92 3.61
CA ASP A 57 -3.10 -11.22 3.61
C ASP A 57 -4.63 -11.09 3.70
N ALA A 58 -5.32 -12.22 3.65
CA ALA A 58 -6.78 -12.27 3.66
C ALA A 58 -7.43 -11.74 4.96
N ASP A 59 -6.69 -11.77 6.08
CA ASP A 59 -7.14 -11.34 7.40
C ASP A 59 -6.69 -9.91 7.74
N GLY A 60 -5.96 -9.25 6.83
CA GLY A 60 -5.41 -7.92 7.03
C GLY A 60 -4.07 -7.91 7.79
N GLY A 61 -3.37 -9.03 7.84
CA GLY A 61 -1.96 -9.07 8.22
C GLY A 61 -1.07 -8.40 7.17
N LEU A 62 0.05 -7.84 7.64
CA LEU A 62 1.03 -7.13 6.81
C LEU A 62 2.33 -7.94 6.74
N ALA A 63 2.86 -8.11 5.53
CA ALA A 63 4.07 -8.89 5.29
C ALA A 63 5.28 -8.34 6.08
N ASP A 64 5.90 -9.21 6.88
CA ASP A 64 7.05 -8.91 7.76
C ASP A 64 6.90 -7.66 8.65
N TYR A 65 5.66 -7.33 9.02
CA TYR A 65 5.37 -6.21 9.91
C TYR A 65 5.28 -6.66 11.37
N ARG A 66 5.97 -5.94 12.27
CA ARG A 66 5.92 -6.16 13.71
C ARG A 66 5.60 -4.87 14.45
N ILE A 67 4.45 -4.83 15.11
CA ILE A 67 3.98 -3.65 15.84
C ILE A 67 4.97 -3.17 16.93
N THR A 68 5.70 -4.10 17.55
CA THR A 68 6.66 -3.82 18.64
C THR A 68 7.93 -3.11 18.17
N GLU A 69 8.21 -3.09 16.87
CA GLU A 69 9.35 -2.33 16.34
C GLU A 69 9.08 -0.83 16.37
N PHE A 70 7.81 -0.42 16.43
CA PHE A 70 7.39 0.98 16.39
C PHE A 70 8.08 1.77 15.26
N ASN A 71 8.35 1.13 14.12
CA ASN A 71 8.92 1.82 12.98
C ASN A 71 7.84 2.72 12.34
N ILE A 72 8.04 4.04 12.41
CA ILE A 72 7.07 5.01 11.88
C ILE A 72 6.97 4.96 10.35
N ASP A 73 8.00 4.48 9.66
CA ASP A 73 8.03 4.35 8.21
C ASP A 73 6.95 3.38 7.70
N ASN A 74 6.59 2.38 8.51
CA ASN A 74 5.54 1.39 8.19
C ASN A 74 4.13 2.02 8.14
N ILE A 75 3.94 3.24 8.63
CA ILE A 75 2.63 3.90 8.63
C ILE A 75 2.30 4.50 7.26
N LEU A 76 3.31 5.01 6.53
CA LEU A 76 3.10 5.73 5.27
C LEU A 76 2.33 4.92 4.21
N PRO A 77 2.68 3.64 3.92
CA PRO A 77 2.00 2.86 2.89
C PRO A 77 0.54 2.55 3.25
N GLY A 78 0.17 2.65 4.54
CA GLY A 78 -1.18 2.41 5.04
C GLY A 78 -2.26 3.31 4.44
N ARG A 79 -1.87 4.44 3.83
CA ARG A 79 -2.80 5.30 3.06
C ARG A 79 -3.45 4.58 1.88
N ALA A 80 -2.72 3.65 1.25
CA ALA A 80 -3.24 2.85 0.15
C ALA A 80 -4.39 1.94 0.59
N LEU A 81 -4.35 1.44 1.83
CA LEU A 81 -5.37 0.56 2.39
C LEU A 81 -6.74 1.25 2.47
N PHE A 82 -6.79 2.50 2.95
CA PHE A 82 -8.03 3.28 2.97
C PHE A 82 -8.56 3.55 1.56
N TYR A 83 -7.64 3.81 0.62
CA TYR A 83 -8.01 4.07 -0.77
C TYR A 83 -8.66 2.83 -1.42
N LEU A 84 -8.02 1.66 -1.29
CA LEU A 84 -8.52 0.40 -1.81
C LEU A 84 -9.82 -0.02 -1.11
N HIS A 85 -9.91 0.11 0.22
CA HIS A 85 -11.14 -0.18 0.96
C HIS A 85 -12.32 0.66 0.46
N ARG A 86 -12.11 1.95 0.23
CA ARG A 86 -13.17 2.86 -0.27
C ARG A 86 -13.70 2.46 -1.65
N LEU A 87 -12.84 1.91 -2.52
CA LEU A 87 -13.21 1.54 -3.88
C LEU A 87 -13.78 0.12 -3.98
N THR A 88 -13.27 -0.81 -3.18
CA THR A 88 -13.59 -2.25 -3.27
C THR A 88 -14.61 -2.71 -2.22
N GLY A 89 -14.64 -2.05 -1.06
CA GLY A 89 -15.38 -2.50 0.11
C GLY A 89 -14.73 -3.68 0.86
N GLU A 90 -13.56 -4.18 0.42
CA GLU A 90 -12.93 -5.34 1.03
C GLU A 90 -12.44 -5.03 2.45
N ALA A 91 -12.87 -5.83 3.42
CA ALA A 91 -12.61 -5.59 4.84
C ALA A 91 -11.13 -5.74 5.22
N ARG A 92 -10.37 -6.63 4.55
CA ARG A 92 -8.94 -6.89 4.84
C ARG A 92 -8.08 -5.63 4.84
N TYR A 93 -8.36 -4.69 3.93
CA TYR A 93 -7.62 -3.43 3.88
C TYR A 93 -7.87 -2.57 5.13
N LEU A 94 -9.12 -2.52 5.60
CA LEU A 94 -9.44 -1.79 6.82
C LEU A 94 -8.84 -2.47 8.06
N GLU A 95 -8.81 -3.81 8.11
CA GLU A 95 -8.16 -4.54 9.20
C GLU A 95 -6.64 -4.29 9.25
N ALA A 96 -5.97 -4.29 8.10
CA ALA A 96 -4.57 -3.91 7.98
C ALA A 96 -4.33 -2.45 8.42
N ALA A 97 -5.22 -1.53 8.04
CA ALA A 97 -5.12 -0.14 8.47
C ALA A 97 -5.32 0.02 9.99
N LYS A 98 -6.23 -0.77 10.60
CA LYS A 98 -6.41 -0.80 12.06
C LYS A 98 -5.17 -1.31 12.78
N LEU A 99 -4.45 -2.29 12.22
CA LEU A 99 -3.18 -2.77 12.76
C LEU A 99 -2.16 -1.64 12.86
N LEU A 100 -1.98 -0.86 11.80
CA LEU A 100 -1.12 0.33 11.79
C LEU A 100 -1.63 1.41 12.75
N GLY A 101 -2.95 1.61 12.83
CA GLY A 101 -3.58 2.51 13.79
C GLY A 101 -3.25 2.16 15.25
N ARG A 102 -3.28 0.85 15.60
CA ARG A 102 -2.89 0.37 16.94
C ARG A 102 -1.44 0.72 17.28
N GLN A 103 -0.53 0.70 16.31
CA GLN A 103 0.85 1.15 16.51
C GLN A 103 0.87 2.62 16.96
N LEU A 104 0.16 3.50 16.26
CA LEU A 104 0.12 4.93 16.57
C LEU A 104 -0.44 5.23 17.97
N THR A 105 -1.39 4.41 18.44
CA THR A 105 -1.93 4.52 19.81
C THR A 105 -0.88 4.23 20.89
N HIS A 106 0.03 3.28 20.63
CA HIS A 106 1.03 2.82 21.60
C HIS A 106 2.45 3.33 21.30
N HIS A 107 2.61 4.16 20.26
CA HIS A 107 3.90 4.64 19.81
C HIS A 107 4.55 5.52 20.89
N PRO A 108 5.83 5.27 21.26
CA PRO A 108 6.54 6.11 22.23
C PRO A 108 6.58 7.59 21.82
N ARG A 109 6.50 8.50 22.79
CA ARG A 109 6.50 9.96 22.59
C ARG A 109 7.41 10.64 23.58
#